data_AF-A0A2G3L9V1-F1
#
_entry.id   AF-A0A2G3L9V1-F1
#
_cell.length_a   1.000
_cell.length_b   1.000
_cell.length_c   1.000
_cell.angle_alpha   90.00
_cell.angle_beta   90.00
_cell.angle_gamma   90.00
#
_symmetry.space_group_name_H-M   'P 1'
#
loop_
_entity.id
_entity.type
_entity.pdbx_description
1 polymer ?
#
loop_
_entity_poly.entity_id
_entity_poly.type
_entity_poly.pdbx_seq_one_letter_code
_entity_poly.pdbx_strand_id
1 'polypeptide(L)' 'MSTFNKDQAVNVKGTKTDPAARPGKFVKTHPGARGDFLEVLLDGSTQSQRFRPSQVSAV' A
#
# COMPACT_ATOMS: atom_id res chain seq x y z
N MET A 1 7.16 -6.91 11.53
CA MET A 1 6.81 -5.49 11.65
C MET A 1 7.09 -4.84 10.30
N SER A 2 6.10 -4.16 9.72
CA SER A 2 6.31 -3.49 8.44
C SER A 2 7.18 -2.25 8.63
N THR A 3 8.14 -2.02 7.75
CA THR A 3 9.15 -0.95 7.80
C THR A 3 8.64 0.42 7.34
N PHE A 4 7.32 0.60 7.20
CA PHE A 4 6.72 1.81 6.67
C PHE A 4 6.32 2.78 7.78
N ASN A 5 6.69 4.04 7.62
CA ASN A 5 6.27 5.14 8.48
C ASN A 5 4.92 5.68 8.01
N LYS A 6 4.05 6.08 8.95
CA LYS A 6 2.78 6.76 8.62
C LYS A 6 3.05 7.98 7.72
N ASP A 7 2.20 8.15 6.71
CA ASP A 7 2.25 9.19 5.67
C ASP A 7 3.48 9.11 4.74
N GLN A 8 4.29 8.05 4.85
CA GLN A 8 5.39 7.78 3.91
C GLN A 8 4.84 7.56 2.50
N ALA A 9 5.50 8.19 1.52
CA ALA A 9 5.21 7.97 0.11
C ALA A 9 5.53 6.52 -0.28
N VAL A 10 4.57 5.86 -0.92
CA VAL A 10 4.68 4.48 -1.37
C VAL A 10 4.10 4.32 -2.76
N ASN A 11 4.60 3.33 -3.48
CA ASN A 11 4.04 2.89 -4.76
C ASN A 11 3.42 1.51 -4.61
N VAL A 12 2.18 1.37 -5.07
CA VAL A 12 1.51 0.07 -5.17
C VAL A 12 1.73 -0.49 -6.57
N LYS A 13 2.24 -1.72 -6.66
CA LYS A 13 2.40 -2.43 -7.93
C LYS A 13 1.07 -2.51 -8.67
N GLY A 14 1.13 -2.27 -9.98
CA GLY A 14 0.03 -2.49 -10.89
C GLY A 14 -0.40 -3.97 -10.91
N THR A 15 -1.64 -4.21 -11.34
CA THR A 15 -2.14 -5.55 -11.60
C THR A 15 -1.82 -5.98 -13.03
N LYS A 16 -2.12 -7.24 -13.39
CA LYS A 16 -1.95 -7.72 -14.76
C LYS A 16 -2.81 -6.94 -15.78
N THR A 17 -3.96 -6.41 -15.34
CA THR A 17 -4.89 -5.64 -16.17
C THR A 17 -4.58 -4.16 -16.20
N ASP A 18 -3.92 -3.64 -15.17
CA ASP A 18 -3.47 -2.26 -15.09
C ASP A 18 -2.03 -2.24 -14.51
N PRO A 19 -1.01 -2.33 -15.36
CA PRO A 19 0.38 -2.50 -14.93
C PRO A 19 0.99 -1.22 -14.35
N ALA A 20 0.31 -0.07 -14.45
CA ALA A 20 0.82 1.19 -13.94
C ALA A 20 1.01 1.12 -12.41
N ALA A 21 2.17 1.56 -11.93
CA ALA A 21 2.38 1.74 -10.50
C ALA A 21 1.48 2.88 -10.02
N ARG A 22 0.78 2.63 -8.91
CA ARG A 22 -0.16 3.60 -8.34
C ARG A 22 0.48 4.25 -7.12
N PRO A 23 0.86 5.54 -7.21
CA PRO A 23 1.42 6.25 -6.07
C PRO A 23 0.37 6.47 -4.98
N GLY A 24 0.83 6.59 -3.75
CA GLY A 24 0.01 6.86 -2.59
C GLY A 24 0.82 7.05 -1.32
N LYS A 25 0.13 7.06 -0.19
CA LYS A 25 0.71 7.23 1.14
C LYS A 25 0.35 6.08 2.05
N PHE A 26 1.33 5.56 2.76
CA PHE A 26 1.10 4.54 3.77
C PHE A 26 0.34 5.13 4.96
N VAL A 27 -0.69 4.43 5.42
CA VAL A 27 -1.53 4.84 6.54
C VAL A 27 -1.19 4.05 7.80
N LYS A 28 -1.28 2.71 7.72
CA LYS A 28 -0.99 1.79 8.84
C LYS A 28 -0.91 0.34 8.39
N THR A 29 -0.31 -0.50 9.24
CA THR A 29 -0.30 -1.97 9.07
C THR A 29 -1.44 -2.62 9.84
N HIS A 30 -2.15 -3.54 9.21
CA HIS A 30 -3.16 -4.41 9.82
C HIS A 30 -2.61 -5.83 9.91
N PRO A 31 -2.36 -6.37 11.11
CA PRO A 31 -2.03 -7.77 11.26
C PRO A 31 -3.25 -8.63 10.90
N GLY A 32 -3.03 -9.71 10.15
CA GLY A 32 -4.07 -10.64 9.73
C GLY A 32 -3.65 -12.09 9.92
N ALA A 33 -4.63 -13.00 10.03
CA ALA A 33 -4.37 -14.44 10.23
C ALA A 33 -3.54 -15.08 9.10
N ARG A 34 -3.53 -14.48 7.90
CA ARG A 34 -2.74 -14.90 6.72
C ARG A 34 -1.66 -13.88 6.36
N GLY A 35 -1.09 -13.23 7.36
CA GLY A 35 -0.06 -12.19 7.22
C GLY A 35 -0.62 -10.77 7.19
N ASP A 36 0.30 -9.82 7.32
CA ASP A 36 0.02 -8.40 7.43
C ASP A 36 -0.56 -7.82 6.13
N PHE A 37 -1.34 -6.76 6.28
CA PHE A 37 -1.81 -5.90 5.20
C PHE A 37 -1.37 -4.46 5.47
N LEU A 38 -1.03 -3.74 4.40
CA LEU A 38 -0.69 -2.33 4.45
C LEU A 38 -1.88 -1.52 3.94
N GLU A 39 -2.37 -0.62 4.76
CA GLU A 39 -3.36 0.35 4.35
C GLU A 39 -2.65 1.52 3.67
N VAL A 40 -3.02 1.79 2.42
CA VAL A 40 -2.44 2.84 1.58
C VAL A 40 -3.56 3.71 1.04
N LEU A 41 -3.41 5.02 1.15
CA LEU A 41 -4.26 6.00 0.48
C LEU A 41 -3.65 6.31 -0.88
N LEU A 42 -4.30 5.87 -1.96
CA LEU A 42 -3.81 6.13 -3.32
C LEU A 42 -4.05 7.59 -3.70
N ASP A 43 -3.12 8.15 -4.47
CA ASP A 43 -3.25 9.52 -4.98
C ASP A 43 -4.46 9.61 -5.92
N GLY A 44 -5.30 10.63 -5.71
CA GLY A 44 -6.58 10.79 -6.42
C GLY A 44 -7.73 9.94 -5.86
N SER A 45 -7.51 9.17 -4.80
CA SER A 45 -8.58 8.49 -4.06
C SER A 45 -8.89 9.19 -2.74
N THR A 46 -10.15 9.15 -2.33
CA THR A 46 -10.59 9.60 -0.99
C THR A 46 -10.64 8.46 0.02
N GLN A 47 -10.44 7.21 -0.42
CA GLN A 47 -10.49 6.03 0.42
C GLN A 47 -9.16 5.29 0.41
N SER A 48 -8.73 4.85 1.60
CA SER A 48 -7.58 3.97 1.75
C SER A 48 -7.95 2.53 1.39
N GLN A 49 -6.99 1.80 0.83
CA GLN A 49 -7.12 0.40 0.44
C GLN A 49 -6.06 -0.45 1.11
N ARG A 50 -6.38 -1.74 1.33
CA ARG A 50 -5.47 -2.70 1.95
C ARG A 50 -4.75 -3.52 0.89
N PHE A 51 -3.42 -3.52 0.96
CA PHE A 51 -2.54 -4.25 0.05
C PHE A 51 -1.65 -5.23 0.80
N ARG A 52 -1.13 -6.23 0.09
CA ARG A 52 -0.08 -7.09 0.64
C ARG A 52 1.24 -6.31 0.68
N PRO A 53 2.11 -6.54 1.68
CA PRO A 53 3.43 -5.93 1.74
C PRO A 53 4.25 -6.16 0.46
N SER A 54 4.10 -7.31 -0.20
CA SER A 54 4.79 -7.61 -1.48
C SER A 54 4.32 -6.77 -2.67
N GLN A 55 3.17 -6.10 -2.55
CA GLN A 55 2.59 -5.21 -3.55
C GLN A 55 2.97 -3.74 -3.33
N VAL A 56 3.55 -3.39 -2.18
CA VAL A 56 3.85 -1.99 -1.82
C VAL A 56 5.35 -1.81 -1.70
N SER A 57 5.87 -0.77 -2.36
CA SER A 57 7.27 -0.36 -2.29
C SER A 57 7.37 1.05 -1.72
N ALA A 58 8.35 1.29 -0.85
CA ALA A 58 8.68 2.66 -0.45
C ALA A 58 9.26 3.43 -1.65
N VAL A 59 8.95 4.71 -1.73
CA VAL A 59 9.56 5.67 -2.68
C VAL A 59 10.72 6.37 -2.01
#